data_AF-A0A0N1E7F1-F1
#
_entry.id   AF-A0A0N1E7F1-F1
#
_cell.length_a   1.000
_cell.length_b   1.000
_cell.length_c   1.000
_cell.angle_alpha   90.00
_cell.angle_beta   90.00
_cell.angle_gamma   90.00
#
_symmetry.space_group_name_H-M   'P 1'
#
loop_
_entity.id
_entity.type
_entity.pdbx_description
1 polymer ?
#
loop_
_entity_poly.entity_id
_entity_poly.type
_entity_poly.pdbx_seq_one_letter_code
_entity_poly.pdbx_strand_id
1 'polypeptide(L)' 'MVFVFLLLCGVGYAEFYKVFITREAQDLYKTTEGIYIKTRYCLEYAYGDEAILKYEGYGYSDKLIFENGSTCDVERILR' A
#
# COMPACT_ATOMS: atom_id res chain seq x y z
N MET A 1 -32.89 -17.47 23.69
CA MET A 1 -31.49 -17.06 23.48
C MET A 1 -30.83 -18.02 22.51
N VAL A 2 -30.78 -17.69 21.22
CA VAL A 2 -29.81 -18.31 20.29
C VAL A 2 -29.35 -17.19 19.37
N PHE A 3 -28.19 -16.62 19.69
CA PHE A 3 -27.57 -15.51 18.99
C PHE A 3 -26.79 -16.10 17.80
N VAL A 4 -27.45 -16.21 16.63
CA VAL A 4 -26.81 -16.69 15.40
C VAL A 4 -26.02 -15.51 14.79
N PHE A 5 -24.76 -15.36 15.20
CA PHE A 5 -23.82 -14.46 14.55
C PHE A 5 -23.16 -15.21 13.40
N LEU A 6 -23.73 -15.09 12.20
CA LEU A 6 -23.12 -15.57 10.96
C LEU A 6 -21.85 -14.75 10.70
N LEU A 7 -20.69 -15.38 10.94
CA LEU A 7 -19.38 -14.90 10.50
C LEU A 7 -19.33 -14.96 8.97
N LEU A 8 -19.67 -13.85 8.32
CA LEU A 8 -19.26 -13.56 6.95
C LEU A 8 -17.75 -13.35 6.95
N CYS A 9 -16.98 -14.44 6.82
CA CYS A 9 -15.59 -14.35 6.41
C CYS A 9 -15.58 -13.85 4.95
N GLY A 10 -15.53 -12.54 4.76
CA GLY A 10 -15.26 -11.97 3.45
C GLY A 10 -13.92 -12.47 2.95
N VAL A 11 -13.89 -13.11 1.77
CA VAL A 11 -12.64 -13.43 1.08
C VAL A 11 -12.03 -12.10 0.63
N GLY A 12 -11.05 -11.61 1.38
CA GLY A 12 -10.26 -10.45 0.97
C GLY A 12 -9.30 -10.87 -0.14
N TYR A 13 -9.53 -10.37 -1.36
CA TYR A 13 -8.53 -10.46 -2.42
C TYR A 13 -7.49 -9.37 -2.21
N ALA A 14 -6.25 -9.78 -1.95
CA ALA A 14 -5.13 -8.87 -1.93
C ALA A 14 -4.64 -8.63 -3.36
N GLU A 15 -4.77 -7.40 -3.84
CA GLU A 15 -4.32 -7.03 -5.18
C GLU A 15 -2.89 -6.49 -5.12
N PHE A 16 -2.03 -7.02 -5.99
CA PHE A 16 -0.64 -6.61 -6.13
C PHE A 16 -0.45 -5.85 -7.43
N TYR A 17 0.07 -4.64 -7.33
CA TYR A 17 0.26 -3.71 -8.44
C TYR A 17 1.74 -3.38 -8.58
N LYS A 18 2.30 -3.61 -9.77
CA LYS A 18 3.62 -3.06 -10.11
C LYS A 18 3.46 -1.57 -10.43
N VAL A 19 4.24 -0.72 -9.77
CA VAL A 19 4.21 0.74 -9.90
C VAL A 19 5.63 1.28 -9.99
N PHE A 20 5.79 2.43 -10.65
CA PHE A 20 7.04 3.19 -10.62
C PHE A 20 6.85 4.41 -9.74
N ILE A 21 7.73 4.60 -8.76
CA ILE A 21 7.52 5.58 -7.70
C ILE A 21 8.70 6.55 -7.54
N THR A 22 8.36 7.79 -7.21
CA THR A 22 9.30 8.84 -6.79
C THR A 22 8.90 9.35 -5.41
N ARG A 23 9.86 9.51 -4.51
CA ARG A 23 9.64 10.12 -3.20
C ARG A 23 9.55 11.64 -3.34
N GLU A 24 8.39 12.19 -3.00
CA GLU A 24 8.13 13.63 -3.05
C GLU A 24 8.40 14.31 -1.71
N ALA A 25 8.13 13.59 -0.60
CA ALA A 25 8.39 14.06 0.75
C ALA A 25 8.59 12.87 1.71
N GLN A 26 8.87 13.16 2.98
CA GLN A 26 8.83 12.14 4.03
C GLN A 26 7.47 11.44 4.01
N ASP A 27 7.50 10.11 3.91
CA ASP A 27 6.32 9.25 3.85
C ASP A 27 5.39 9.46 2.65
N LEU A 28 5.81 10.17 1.61
CA LEU A 28 4.97 10.46 0.45
C LEU A 28 5.68 10.09 -0.85
N TYR A 29 5.07 9.17 -1.57
CA TYR A 29 5.53 8.70 -2.87
C TYR A 29 4.48 9.03 -3.92
N LYS A 30 4.92 9.30 -5.14
CA LYS A 30 4.08 9.56 -6.29
C LYS A 30 4.37 8.52 -7.36
N THR A 31 3.32 7.94 -7.93
CA THR A 31 3.46 7.03 -9.06
C THR A 31 3.60 7.80 -10.37
N THR A 32 4.11 7.16 -11.41
CA THR A 32 4.13 7.70 -12.78
C THR A 32 2.76 8.09 -13.30
N GLU A 33 1.70 7.45 -12.83
CA GLU A 33 0.30 7.74 -13.17
C GLU A 33 -0.28 8.92 -12.38
N GLY A 34 0.50 9.54 -11.50
CA GLY A 34 0.09 10.69 -10.70
C GLY A 34 -0.66 10.34 -9.42
N ILE A 35 -0.69 9.07 -9.02
CA ILE A 35 -1.31 8.63 -7.76
C ILE A 35 -0.32 8.87 -6.61
N TYR A 36 -0.81 9.37 -5.48
CA TYR A 36 0.03 9.57 -4.30
C TYR A 36 -0.20 8.47 -3.27
N ILE A 37 0.89 7.88 -2.80
CA ILE A 37 0.92 6.81 -1.80
C ILE A 37 1.55 7.39 -0.54
N LYS A 38 0.76 7.48 0.53
CA LYS A 38 1.25 7.89 1.84
C LYS A 38 1.56 6.66 2.69
N THR A 39 2.79 6.57 3.19
CA THR A 39 3.27 5.47 4.05
C THR A 39 3.33 5.90 5.52
N ARG A 40 3.66 4.97 6.42
CA ARG A 40 3.97 5.28 7.83
C ARG A 40 5.45 5.07 8.11
N TYR A 41 6.14 6.14 8.52
CA TYR A 41 7.53 6.11 8.99
C TYR A 41 8.52 5.41 8.03
N CYS A 42 8.30 5.58 6.73
CA CYS A 42 9.10 5.02 5.66
C CYS A 42 10.26 5.96 5.30
N LEU A 43 11.47 5.46 5.40
CA LEU A 43 12.70 6.23 5.13
C LEU A 43 13.33 5.88 3.77
N GLU A 44 12.72 4.94 3.04
CA GLU A 44 13.28 4.49 1.77
C GLU A 44 13.24 5.58 0.72
N TYR A 45 14.34 5.71 -0.02
CA TYR A 45 14.43 6.66 -1.11
C TYR A 45 14.09 5.95 -2.40
N ALA A 46 13.19 6.55 -3.18
CA ALA A 46 12.88 6.08 -4.53
C ALA A 46 12.83 7.26 -5.50
N TYR A 47 13.40 7.11 -6.70
CA TYR A 47 13.49 8.16 -7.72
C TYR A 47 13.19 7.63 -9.13
N GLY A 48 11.98 7.10 -9.32
CA GLY A 48 11.58 6.41 -10.55
C GLY A 48 11.78 4.90 -10.48
N ASP A 49 11.89 4.35 -9.27
CA ASP A 49 12.19 2.94 -9.04
C ASP A 49 10.92 2.09 -9.13
N GLU A 50 11.09 0.82 -9.52
CA GLU A 50 10.02 -0.16 -9.50
C GLU A 50 9.68 -0.56 -8.06
N ALA A 51 8.39 -0.64 -7.76
CA ALA A 51 7.87 -1.14 -6.50
C ALA A 51 6.60 -1.97 -6.72
N ILE A 52 6.27 -2.79 -5.73
CA ILE A 52 5.01 -3.53 -5.66
C ILE A 52 4.15 -2.89 -4.58
N LEU A 53 3.01 -2.35 -5.00
CA LEU A 53 1.94 -1.92 -4.11
C LEU A 53 1.00 -3.09 -3.88
N LYS A 54 0.99 -3.62 -2.66
CA LYS A 54 -0.04 -4.51 -2.16
C LYS A 54 -1.16 -3.65 -1.56
N TYR A 55 -2.36 -3.71 -2.14
CA TYR A 55 -3.49 -2.91 -1.70
C TYR A 55 -4.75 -3.76 -1.59
N GLU A 56 -5.36 -3.78 -0.40
CA GLU A 56 -6.58 -4.49 -0.09
C GLU A 56 -7.76 -3.52 0.17
N GLY A 57 -7.49 -2.20 0.21
CA GLY A 57 -8.50 -1.17 0.42
C GLY A 57 -8.88 -0.92 1.88
N TYR A 58 -8.45 -1.80 2.80
CA TYR A 58 -8.77 -1.73 4.23
C TYR A 58 -7.61 -1.19 5.09
N GLY A 59 -6.48 -0.78 4.51
CA GLY A 59 -5.42 0.00 5.19
C GLY A 59 -4.56 -0.75 6.22
N TYR A 60 -4.99 -1.90 6.73
CA TYR A 60 -4.25 -2.65 7.76
C TYR A 60 -3.16 -3.58 7.21
N SER A 61 -3.28 -3.97 5.95
CA SER A 61 -2.43 -4.95 5.27
C SER A 61 -1.77 -4.39 4.02
N ASP A 62 -2.00 -3.10 3.73
CA ASP A 62 -1.50 -2.41 2.56
C ASP A 62 0.00 -2.12 2.72
N LYS A 63 0.79 -2.48 1.72
CA LYS A 63 2.25 -2.42 1.76
C LYS A 63 2.82 -1.90 0.46
N LEU A 64 3.86 -1.10 0.58
CA LEU A 64 4.72 -0.69 -0.52
C LEU A 64 6.04 -1.44 -0.38
N ILE A 65 6.33 -2.31 -1.34
CA ILE A 65 7.48 -3.19 -1.35
C ILE A 65 8.44 -2.69 -2.43
N PHE A 66 9.64 -2.30 -2.02
CA PHE A 66 10.67 -1.72 -2.89
C PHE A 66 11.49 -2.84 -3.55
N GLU A 67 12.18 -2.53 -4.65
CA GLU A 67 13.02 -3.50 -5.39
C GLU A 67 14.10 -4.15 -4.51
N ASN A 68 14.67 -3.40 -3.56
CA ASN A 68 15.65 -3.90 -2.59
C ASN A 68 15.05 -4.85 -1.52
N GLY A 69 13.73 -5.09 -1.56
CA GLY A 69 13.00 -5.90 -0.59
C GLY A 69 12.54 -5.15 0.66
N SER A 70 12.95 -3.88 0.85
CA SER A 70 12.42 -3.04 1.93
C SER A 70 10.90 -2.90 1.77
N THR A 71 10.20 -2.83 2.89
CA THR A 71 8.74 -2.77 2.88
C THR A 71 8.25 -1.72 3.86
N CYS A 72 7.30 -0.91 3.42
CA CYS A 72 6.66 0.11 4.24
C CYS A 72 5.14 -0.08 4.27
N ASP A 73 4.53 0.18 5.42
CA ASP A 73 3.08 0.16 5.55
C ASP A 73 2.47 1.38 4.87
N VAL A 74 1.42 1.16 4.08
CA VAL A 74 0.67 2.22 3.40
C VAL A 74 -0.43 2.70 4.33
N GLU A 75 -0.43 3.99 4.64
CA GLU A 75 -1.47 4.64 5.43
C GLU A 75 -2.73 4.88 4.58
N ARG A 76 -2.54 5.41 3.37
CA ARG A 76 -3.63 5.74 2.44
C ARG A 76 -3.12 6.04 1.04
N ILE A 77 -4.01 5.86 0.06
CA ILE A 77 -3.83 6.28 -1.32
C ILE A 77 -4.65 7.56 -1.57
N LEU A 78 -4.07 8.52 -2.30
CA LEU A 78 -4.69 9.79 -2.69
C LEU A 78 -4.70 9.89 -4.22
N ARG A 79 -5.83 10.33 -4.78
CA ARG A 79 -6.06 10.56 -6.21
C ARG A 79 -6.43 12.01 -6.46
#